data_AF-A0A4V1SI30-F1
#
_entry.id   AF-A0A4V1SI30-F1
#
_cell.length_a   1.000
_cell.length_b   1.000
_cell.length_c   1.000
_cell.angle_alpha   90.00
_cell.angle_beta   90.00
_cell.angle_gamma   90.00
#
_symmetry.space_group_name_H-M   'P 1'
#
loop_
_entity.id
_entity.type
_entity.pdbx_description
1 polymer ?
#
loop_
_entity_poly.entity_id
_entity_poly.type
_entity_poly.pdbx_seq_one_letter_code
_entity_poly.pdbx_strand_id
1 'polypeptide(L)' 'MTDATLLPDRALIRVFGEDVHGFLQGLVTQDVNAVRPDAPLWAGLLSPQGKALFDFILWCDDADILIDCEASQR' A
#
# COMPACT_ATOMS: atom_id res chain seq x y z
N MET A 1 10.04 -13.80 22.63
CA MET A 1 8.78 -13.18 22.19
C MET A 1 9.09 -11.74 21.90
N THR A 2 8.82 -11.28 20.69
CA THR A 2 8.98 -9.86 20.34
C THR A 2 7.76 -9.15 20.89
N ASP A 3 7.93 -8.24 21.84
CA ASP A 3 6.84 -7.36 22.28
C ASP A 3 6.40 -6.52 21.08
N ALA A 4 5.13 -6.61 20.72
CA ALA A 4 4.55 -5.80 19.67
C ALA A 4 4.24 -4.40 20.22
N THR A 5 4.51 -3.37 19.43
CA THR A 5 4.18 -1.98 19.74
C THR A 5 2.98 -1.53 18.90
N LEU A 6 2.01 -0.88 19.54
CA LEU A 6 0.90 -0.24 18.83
C LEU A 6 1.41 0.99 18.08
N LEU A 7 1.06 1.10 16.79
CA LEU A 7 1.31 2.27 15.95
C LEU A 7 -0.01 3.00 15.69
N PRO A 8 -0.48 3.89 16.60
CA PRO A 8 -1.82 4.46 16.54
C PRO A 8 -2.02 5.43 15.36
N ASP A 9 -0.92 6.00 14.84
CA ASP A 9 -0.94 6.95 13.73
C ASP A 9 -0.90 6.26 12.36
N ARG A 10 -0.98 4.92 12.32
CA ARG A 10 -1.01 4.11 11.10
C ARG A 10 -2.36 3.42 10.94
N ALA A 11 -2.80 3.26 9.70
CA ALA A 11 -4.00 2.53 9.35
C ALA A 11 -3.73 1.54 8.22
N LEU A 12 -4.50 0.46 8.21
CA LEU A 12 -4.54 -0.50 7.12
C LEU A 12 -5.81 -0.31 6.29
N ILE A 13 -5.65 -0.22 4.98
CA ILE A 13 -6.74 -0.28 3.99
C ILE A 13 -6.56 -1.59 3.22
N ARG A 14 -7.63 -2.39 3.10
CA ARG A 14 -7.64 -3.57 2.23
C ARG A 14 -8.25 -3.22 0.88
N VAL A 15 -7.55 -3.58 -0.19
CA VAL A 15 -8.06 -3.52 -1.56
C VAL A 15 -8.24 -4.94 -2.07
N PHE A 16 -9.47 -5.30 -2.44
CA PHE A 16 -9.87 -6.64 -2.87
C PHE A 16 -10.77 -6.58 -4.10
N GLY A 17 -10.79 -7.63 -4.92
CA GLY A 17 -11.58 -7.71 -6.15
C GLY A 17 -10.96 -8.57 -7.24
N GLU A 18 -11.56 -8.58 -8.43
CA GLU A 18 -11.17 -9.44 -9.56
C GLU A 18 -9.79 -9.09 -10.15
N ASP A 19 -9.31 -7.85 -10.00
CA ASP A 19 -8.00 -7.40 -10.51
C ASP A 19 -7.41 -6.25 -9.67
N VAL A 20 -7.01 -6.54 -8.43
CA VAL A 20 -6.42 -5.55 -7.52
C VAL A 20 -5.09 -5.01 -8.05
N HIS A 21 -4.25 -5.89 -8.59
CA HIS A 21 -2.94 -5.52 -9.11
C HIS A 21 -3.07 -4.61 -10.33
N GLY A 22 -3.93 -4.96 -11.30
CA GLY A 22 -4.18 -4.14 -12.48
C GLY A 22 -4.85 -2.80 -12.14
N PHE A 23 -5.75 -2.77 -11.15
CA PHE A 23 -6.33 -1.51 -10.65
C PHE A 23 -5.27 -0.56 -10.09
N LEU A 24 -4.34 -1.05 -9.26
CA LEU A 24 -3.30 -0.24 -8.64
C LEU A 24 -2.16 0.11 -9.62
N GLN A 25 -1.91 -0.74 -10.61
CA GLN A 25 -0.84 -0.52 -11.59
C GLN A 25 -1.09 0.76 -12.38
N GLY A 26 -0.11 1.66 -12.36
CA GLY A 26 -0.21 2.97 -13.02
C GLY A 26 -0.93 4.06 -12.20
N LEU A 27 -1.55 3.70 -11.07
CA LEU A 27 -1.98 4.69 -10.07
C LEU A 27 -0.85 5.02 -9.09
N VAL A 28 -0.07 4.01 -8.71
CA VAL A 28 1.04 4.16 -7.77
C VAL A 28 2.39 4.15 -8.49
N THR A 29 3.40 4.70 -7.83
CA THR A 29 4.75 4.86 -8.40
C THR A 29 5.53 3.55 -8.61
N GLN A 30 5.04 2.44 -8.06
CA GLN A 30 5.77 1.18 -8.02
C GLN A 30 5.11 0.08 -8.86
N ASP A 31 5.90 -0.89 -9.33
CA ASP A 31 5.35 -2.08 -9.98
C ASP A 31 4.66 -2.98 -8.95
N VAL A 32 3.33 -2.97 -8.94
CA VAL A 32 2.51 -3.69 -7.95
C VAL A 32 2.66 -5.21 -8.11
N ASN A 33 3.06 -5.68 -9.30
CA ASN A 33 3.35 -7.10 -9.53
C ASN A 33 4.61 -7.59 -8.80
N ALA A 34 5.45 -6.67 -8.32
CA ALA A 34 6.64 -7.01 -7.54
C ALA A 34 6.37 -7.14 -6.04
N VAL A 35 5.15 -6.84 -5.55
CA VAL A 35 4.78 -6.99 -4.14
C VAL A 35 4.72 -8.48 -3.82
N ARG A 36 5.48 -8.91 -2.81
CA ARG A 36 5.50 -10.31 -2.36
C ARG A 36 5.34 -10.37 -0.84
N PRO A 37 4.93 -11.52 -0.27
CA PRO A 37 4.79 -11.67 1.19
C PRO A 37 6.04 -11.30 2.00
N ASP A 38 7.23 -11.50 1.42
CA ASP A 38 8.53 -11.20 2.03
C ASP A 38 9.15 -9.88 1.54
N ALA A 39 8.48 -9.18 0.62
CA ALA A 39 8.96 -7.96 0.00
C ALA A 39 7.83 -6.94 -0.18
N PRO A 40 7.38 -6.29 0.92
CA PRO A 40 6.49 -5.15 0.83
C PRO A 40 7.16 -3.98 0.12
N LEU A 41 6.37 -3.16 -0.57
CA LEU A 41 6.89 -2.06 -1.38
C LEU A 41 6.45 -0.71 -0.82
N TRP A 42 7.39 0.21 -0.68
CA TRP A 42 7.06 1.62 -0.50
C TRP A 42 6.61 2.21 -1.84
N ALA A 43 5.43 2.82 -1.84
CA ALA A 43 4.80 3.37 -3.03
C ALA A 43 4.16 4.71 -2.70
N GLY A 44 4.01 5.56 -3.71
CA GLY A 44 3.31 6.83 -3.61
C GLY A 44 2.17 6.93 -4.61
N LEU A 45 1.14 7.70 -4.24
CA LEU A 45 0.10 8.17 -5.15
C LEU A 45 0.42 9.61 -5.54
N LEU A 46 0.50 9.88 -6.84
CA LEU A 46 0.84 11.19 -7.36
C LEU A 46 -0.37 11.90 -7.94
N SER A 47 -0.34 13.22 -7.92
CA SER A 47 -1.19 14.05 -8.79
C SER A 47 -0.83 13.81 -10.27
N PRO A 48 -1.70 14.16 -11.22
CA PRO A 48 -1.39 14.12 -12.65
C PRO A 48 -0.16 14.96 -13.06
N GLN A 49 0.23 15.95 -12.25
CA GLN A 49 1.43 16.78 -12.47
C GLN A 49 2.68 16.20 -11.80
N GLY A 50 2.62 14.99 -11.24
CA GLY A 50 3.75 14.31 -10.61
C GLY A 50 4.04 14.73 -9.17
N LYS A 51 3.22 15.58 -8.55
CA LYS A 51 3.35 15.90 -7.11
C LYS A 51 2.94 14.72 -6.24
N ALA A 52 3.72 14.42 -5.21
CA ALA A 52 3.35 13.43 -4.20
C ALA A 52 2.12 13.90 -3.41
N LEU A 53 1.07 13.07 -3.39
CA LEU A 53 -0.13 13.29 -2.58
C LEU A 53 -0.06 12.46 -1.29
N PHE A 54 0.32 11.19 -1.43
CA PHE A 54 0.43 10.24 -0.32
C PHE A 54 1.58 9.26 -0.58
N ASP A 55 2.15 8.73 0.49
CA ASP A 55 3.03 7.58 0.48
C ASP A 55 2.58 6.51 1.49
N PHE A 56 2.87 5.26 1.18
CA PHE A 56 2.40 4.11 1.95
C PHE A 56 3.23 2.87 1.64
N ILE A 57 3.01 1.82 2.43
CA ILE A 57 3.61 0.50 2.21
C ILE A 57 2.53 -0.45 1.68
N LEU A 58 2.81 -1.09 0.55
CA LEU A 58 1.98 -2.15 -0.03
C LEU A 58 2.43 -3.50 0.51
N TRP A 59 1.50 -4.24 1.09
CA TRP A 59 1.69 -5.59 1.57
C TRP A 59 0.86 -6.57 0.76
N CYS A 60 1.44 -7.72 0.42
CA CYS A 60 0.72 -8.83 -0.19
C CYS A 60 -0.13 -9.54 0.88
N ASP A 61 -1.40 -9.79 0.56
CA ASP A 61 -2.29 -10.66 1.34
C ASP A 61 -3.13 -11.52 0.38
N ASP A 62 -2.60 -12.69 0.03
CA ASP A 62 -3.13 -13.56 -1.03
C ASP A 62 -3.30 -12.81 -2.37
N ALA A 63 -4.54 -12.60 -2.83
CA ALA A 63 -4.88 -11.87 -4.05
C ALA A 63 -5.18 -10.38 -3.80
N ASP A 64 -5.25 -9.99 -2.53
CA ASP A 64 -5.51 -8.63 -2.09
C ASP A 64 -4.20 -7.88 -1.83
N ILE A 65 -4.33 -6.56 -1.70
CA ILE A 65 -3.26 -5.68 -1.24
C ILE A 65 -3.71 -4.97 0.03
N LEU A 66 -2.86 -4.99 1.06
CA LEU A 66 -3.02 -4.13 2.23
C LEU A 66 -2.13 -2.90 2.04
N ILE A 67 -2.75 -1.72 2.17
CA ILE A 67 -2.07 -0.44 2.15
C ILE A 67 -1.91 0.02 3.60
N ASP A 68 -0.67 0.13 4.04
CA ASP A 68 -0.29 0.70 5.33
C ASP A 68 0.07 2.19 5.16
N CYS A 69 -0.79 3.06 5.65
CA CYS A 69 -0.74 4.52 5.46
C CYS A 69 -0.91 5.29 6.77
N GLU A 70 -0.78 6.61 6.71
CA GLU A 70 -1.10 7.49 7.84
C GLU A 70 -2.61 7.42 8.17
N ALA A 71 -2.94 7.23 9.45
CA ALA A 71 -4.32 7.10 9.91
C ALA A 71 -5.16 8.36 9.64
N SER A 72 -4.54 9.54 9.62
CA SER A 72 -5.21 10.82 9.39
C SER A 72 -5.63 11.03 7.92
N GLN A 73 -5.11 10.20 7.00
CA GLN A 73 -5.28 10.33 5.55
C GLN A 73 -6.02 9.13 4.91
N ARG A 74 -6.67 8.29 5.73
CA ARG A 74 -7.38 7.08 5.28
C ARG A 74 -8.69 7.37 4.54
#